data_AF-A0A966K6I7-F1
#
_entry.id   AF-A0A966K6I7-F1
#
_cell.length_a   1.000
_cell.length_b   1.000
_cell.length_c   1.000
_cell.angle_alpha   90.00
_cell.angle_beta   90.00
_cell.angle_gamma   90.00
#
_symmetry.space_group_name_H-M   'P 1'
#
loop_
_entity.id
_entity.type
_entity.pdbx_description
1 polymer ?
#
loop_
_entity_poly.entity_id
_entity_poly.type
_entity_poly.pdbx_seq_one_letter_code
_entity_poly.pdbx_strand_id
1 'polypeptide(L)'
;MHIDERSRYLKEMGITEWSVRSTANDSAPTAESQHAIPNQEPKVYWLFYGQAPGGDQERLFQNMILALGLLPKEWEWRSPTNTQTPSTHLPCVAFAFGEQAAQVLSGEQEPLTQLRDVVLEIAGQDIPLIASFDLAHCLNRPKDKALVWQDLLLARSVLQSL
;
A
#
# COMPACT_ATOMS: atom_id res chain seq x y z
N MET A 1 5.03 26.97 -27.60
CA MET A 1 6.29 27.75 -27.52
C MET A 1 6.23 28.64 -26.27
N HIS A 2 6.19 28.08 -25.05
CA HIS A 2 6.09 28.86 -23.79
C HIS A 2 6.38 28.05 -22.50
N ILE A 3 7.01 26.86 -22.60
CA ILE A 3 7.37 26.06 -21.41
C ILE A 3 8.77 26.42 -20.92
N ASP A 4 9.73 26.61 -21.84
CA ASP A 4 11.12 26.92 -21.50
C ASP A 4 11.31 28.28 -20.81
N GLU A 5 10.48 29.26 -21.18
CA GLU A 5 10.55 30.61 -20.60
C GLU A 5 10.05 30.61 -19.15
N ARG A 6 8.98 29.87 -18.86
CA ARG A 6 8.44 29.70 -17.51
C ARG A 6 9.44 29.01 -16.58
N SER A 7 10.10 27.95 -17.05
CA SER A 7 11.11 27.24 -16.27
C SER A 7 12.35 28.09 -15.96
N ARG A 8 12.73 29.02 -16.85
CA ARG A 8 13.82 29.97 -16.58
C ARG A 8 13.49 30.92 -15.44
N TYR A 9 12.31 31.55 -15.48
CA TYR A 9 11.87 32.45 -14.42
C TYR A 9 11.77 31.76 -13.05
N LEU A 10 11.27 30.53 -13.01
CA LEU A 10 11.17 29.77 -11.76
C LEU A 10 12.55 29.46 -11.16
N LYS A 11 13.53 29.11 -12.00
CA LYS A 11 14.92 28.90 -11.56
C LYS A 11 15.58 30.18 -11.07
N GLU A 12 15.36 31.31 -11.75
CA GLU A 12 15.90 32.62 -11.33
C GLU A 12 15.32 33.09 -9.99
N MET A 13 14.08 32.72 -9.68
CA MET A 13 13.43 33.00 -8.39
C MET A 13 13.76 31.96 -7.30
N GLY A 14 14.68 31.02 -7.55
CA GLY A 14 15.09 29.99 -6.60
C GLY A 14 14.05 28.89 -6.34
N ILE A 15 13.05 28.76 -7.20
CA ILE A 15 11.96 27.79 -7.05
C ILE A 15 12.34 26.49 -7.75
N THR A 16 12.39 25.40 -6.99
CA THR A 16 12.65 24.06 -7.54
C THR A 16 11.42 23.52 -8.28
N GLU A 17 11.59 23.15 -9.55
CA GLU A 17 10.55 22.48 -10.33
C GLU A 17 10.60 20.96 -10.16
N TRP A 18 9.44 20.36 -9.91
CA TRP A 18 9.25 18.91 -9.91
C TRP A 18 8.74 18.48 -11.29
N SER A 19 9.60 17.85 -12.10
CA SER A 19 9.19 17.26 -13.37
C SER A 19 8.69 15.83 -13.18
N VAL A 20 7.54 15.52 -13.76
CA VAL A 20 7.00 14.15 -13.80
C VAL A 20 7.86 13.31 -14.75
N ARG A 21 8.34 12.14 -14.31
CA ARG A 21 9.06 11.20 -15.19
C ARG A 21 8.08 10.59 -16.19
N SER A 22 8.11 11.08 -17.42
CA SER A 22 7.46 10.43 -18.55
C SER A 22 8.32 9.25 -19.01
N THR A 23 7.81 8.02 -18.91
CA THR A 23 8.43 6.84 -19.50
C THR A 23 8.18 6.84 -21.01
N ALA A 24 8.94 7.64 -21.76
CA ALA A 24 9.03 7.52 -23.19
C ALA A 24 10.47 7.12 -23.54
N ASN A 25 10.58 5.91 -24.07
CA ASN A 25 11.79 5.26 -24.51
C ASN A 25 12.39 6.06 -25.68
N ASP A 26 13.55 6.68 -25.49
CA ASP A 26 14.39 7.07 -26.61
C ASP A 26 15.88 6.97 -26.24
N SER A 27 16.67 6.59 -27.22
CA SER A 27 17.99 5.98 -27.08
C SER A 27 19.05 6.97 -26.57
N ALA A 28 19.86 6.53 -25.60
CA ALA A 28 20.93 7.32 -24.99
C ALA A 28 22.11 7.57 -25.95
N PRO A 29 22.91 8.62 -25.67
CA PRO A 29 24.27 8.30 -25.24
C PRO A 29 24.55 8.80 -23.82
N THR A 30 25.05 7.85 -23.05
CA THR A 30 25.96 7.91 -21.91
C THR A 30 26.16 9.27 -21.22
N ALA A 31 25.50 9.43 -20.06
CA ALA A 31 26.07 10.18 -18.94
C ALA A 31 25.69 9.44 -17.66
N GLU A 32 26.70 8.86 -17.03
CA GLU A 32 26.62 8.21 -15.73
C GLU A 32 25.98 9.16 -14.71
N SER A 33 24.84 8.77 -14.18
CA SER A 33 24.31 9.32 -12.94
C SER A 33 23.85 8.15 -12.10
N GLN A 34 24.81 7.64 -11.32
CA GLN A 34 24.63 6.66 -10.28
C GLN A 34 23.72 7.24 -9.19
N HIS A 35 22.40 7.21 -9.41
CA HIS A 35 21.45 7.14 -8.30
C HIS A 35 21.14 5.67 -8.10
N ALA A 36 22.07 4.98 -7.43
CA ALA A 36 21.78 3.68 -6.87
C ALA A 36 20.59 3.87 -5.91
N ILE A 37 19.44 3.31 -6.27
CA ILE A 37 18.36 3.06 -5.32
C ILE A 37 19.03 2.29 -4.18
N PRO A 38 19.03 2.78 -2.93
CA PRO A 38 19.68 2.07 -1.84
C PRO A 38 19.09 0.66 -1.81
N ASN A 39 19.96 -0.35 -1.81
CA ASN A 39 19.58 -1.75 -1.69
C ASN A 39 19.03 -1.97 -0.28
N GLN A 40 17.82 -1.48 -0.03
CA GLN A 40 17.13 -1.62 1.25
C GLN A 40 16.59 -3.04 1.32
N GLU A 41 17.11 -3.80 2.28
CA GLU A 41 16.58 -5.13 2.59
C GLU A 41 15.20 -4.97 3.22
N PRO A 42 14.24 -5.85 2.85
CA PRO A 42 12.90 -5.81 3.41
C PRO A 42 12.96 -6.06 4.91
N LYS A 43 12.31 -5.20 5.70
CA LYS A 43 12.30 -5.32 7.17
C LYS A 43 11.00 -5.90 7.71
N VAL A 44 9.94 -5.74 6.94
CA VAL A 44 8.57 -6.11 7.31
C VAL A 44 7.87 -6.76 6.13
N TYR A 45 6.78 -7.47 6.38
CA TYR A 45 6.00 -8.11 5.34
C TYR A 45 4.50 -7.88 5.50
N TRP A 46 3.85 -7.31 4.49
CA TRP A 46 2.42 -7.02 4.49
C TRP A 46 1.67 -7.94 3.53
N LEU A 47 0.67 -8.64 4.06
CA LEU A 47 -0.24 -9.46 3.27
C LEU A 47 -1.54 -8.68 3.07
N PHE A 48 -1.77 -8.18 1.87
CA PHE A 48 -3.03 -7.50 1.53
C PHE A 48 -4.01 -8.50 0.92
N TYR A 49 -5.26 -8.46 1.38
CA TYR A 49 -6.31 -9.37 0.95
C TYR A 49 -7.54 -8.61 0.48
N GLY A 50 -8.14 -9.05 -0.62
CA GLY A 50 -9.39 -8.47 -1.12
C GLY A 50 -9.59 -8.75 -2.60
N GLN A 51 -10.57 -8.08 -3.19
CA GLN A 51 -10.73 -8.06 -4.65
C GLN A 51 -9.53 -7.34 -5.27
N ALA A 52 -8.89 -7.98 -6.26
CA ALA A 52 -7.73 -7.39 -6.93
C ALA A 52 -8.06 -5.98 -7.44
N PRO A 53 -7.30 -4.95 -7.04
CA PRO A 53 -7.64 -3.58 -7.36
C PRO A 53 -7.42 -3.32 -8.85
N GLY A 54 -8.39 -2.67 -9.49
CA GLY A 54 -8.30 -2.25 -10.88
C GLY A 54 -8.66 -0.78 -11.07
N GLY A 55 -8.11 -0.14 -12.10
CA GLY A 55 -8.43 1.24 -12.46
C GLY A 55 -8.10 2.22 -11.32
N ASP A 56 -9.10 2.97 -10.85
CA ASP A 56 -8.90 3.95 -9.79
C ASP A 56 -8.64 3.33 -8.41
N GLN A 57 -9.05 2.07 -8.19
CA GLN A 57 -8.75 1.36 -6.94
C GLN A 57 -7.25 1.05 -6.85
N GLU A 58 -6.65 0.67 -7.98
CA GLU A 58 -5.22 0.37 -8.07
C GLU A 58 -4.39 1.63 -7.77
N ARG A 59 -4.79 2.77 -8.34
CA ARG A 59 -4.15 4.07 -8.05
C ARG A 59 -4.27 4.45 -6.57
N LEU A 60 -5.45 4.26 -5.97
CA LEU A 60 -5.66 4.53 -4.55
C LEU A 60 -4.76 3.64 -3.70
N PHE A 61 -4.71 2.35 -3.99
CA PHE A 61 -3.88 1.39 -3.28
C PHE A 61 -2.39 1.72 -3.42
N GLN A 62 -1.90 1.98 -4.63
CA GLN A 62 -0.50 2.39 -4.85
C GLN A 62 -0.14 3.64 -4.04
N ASN A 63 -1.03 4.63 -3.95
CA ASN A 63 -0.82 5.81 -3.10
C ASN A 63 -0.75 5.46 -1.61
N MET A 64 -1.55 4.50 -1.13
CA MET A 64 -1.48 4.01 0.24
C MET A 64 -0.14 3.32 0.52
N ILE A 65 0.32 2.44 -0.38
CA ILE A 65 1.62 1.77 -0.29
C ILE A 65 2.77 2.79 -0.25
N LEU A 66 2.73 3.81 -1.12
CA LEU A 66 3.69 4.89 -1.14
C LEU A 66 3.68 5.70 0.17
N ALA A 67 2.51 6.02 0.70
CA ALA A 67 2.38 6.75 1.96
C ALA A 67 2.85 5.94 3.18
N LEU A 68 2.71 4.61 3.13
CA LEU A 68 3.26 3.71 4.14
C LEU A 68 4.78 3.52 4.01
N GLY A 69 5.36 3.87 2.86
CA GLY A 69 6.79 3.72 2.58
C GLY A 69 7.20 2.27 2.33
N LEU A 70 6.27 1.41 1.90
CA LEU A 70 6.55 -0.01 1.67
C LEU A 70 7.27 -0.22 0.33
N LEU A 71 8.33 -1.02 0.36
CA LEU A 71 9.05 -1.44 -0.84
C LEU A 71 8.26 -2.53 -1.59
N PRO A 72 8.43 -2.68 -2.92
CA PRO A 72 7.74 -3.73 -3.70
C PRO A 72 7.99 -5.17 -3.22
N LYS A 73 9.04 -5.39 -2.41
CA LYS A 73 9.37 -6.72 -1.84
C LYS A 73 8.82 -6.92 -0.43
N GLU A 74 8.24 -5.89 0.18
CA GLU A 74 7.72 -5.90 1.55
C GLU A 74 6.22 -6.17 1.62
N TRP A 75 5.57 -6.40 0.47
CA TRP A 75 4.15 -6.70 0.44
C TRP A 75 3.78 -7.58 -0.73
N GLU A 76 2.64 -8.24 -0.60
CA GLU A 76 1.98 -8.94 -1.69
C GLU A 76 0.46 -8.82 -1.58
N TRP A 77 -0.22 -8.84 -2.73
CA TRP A 77 -1.67 -8.93 -2.79
C TRP A 77 -2.09 -10.39 -2.98
N ARG A 78 -3.03 -10.86 -2.16
CA ARG A 78 -3.52 -12.24 -2.17
C ARG A 78 -5.04 -12.30 -2.25
N SER A 79 -5.52 -13.42 -2.78
CA SER A 79 -6.93 -13.78 -2.68
C SER A 79 -7.27 -14.18 -1.24
N PRO A 80 -8.46 -13.85 -0.71
CA PRO A 80 -8.90 -14.29 0.62
C PRO A 80 -8.91 -15.82 0.81
N THR A 81 -8.96 -16.57 -0.28
CA THR A 81 -8.89 -18.04 -0.26
C THR A 81 -7.46 -18.58 -0.07
N ASN A 82 -6.43 -17.74 -0.25
CA ASN A 82 -5.04 -18.12 -0.07
C ASN A 82 -4.54 -17.73 1.33
N THR A 83 -4.76 -18.63 2.29
CA THR A 83 -4.25 -18.51 3.66
C THR A 83 -2.90 -19.19 3.84
N GLN A 84 -2.11 -19.41 2.78
CA GLN A 84 -0.78 -20.03 2.95
C GLN A 84 0.17 -19.06 3.65
N THR A 85 0.92 -19.53 4.65
CA THR A 85 1.91 -18.69 5.33
C THR A 85 2.98 -18.26 4.31
N PRO A 86 3.37 -16.98 4.25
CA PRO A 86 4.52 -16.58 3.42
C PRO A 86 5.78 -17.32 3.91
N SER A 87 6.66 -17.70 2.98
CA SER A 87 7.94 -18.37 3.29
C SER A 87 9.02 -17.43 3.85
N THR A 88 8.61 -16.26 4.39
CA THR A 88 9.51 -15.22 4.90
C THR A 88 9.77 -15.40 6.40
N HIS A 89 10.96 -15.03 6.85
CA HIS A 89 11.31 -14.96 8.27
C HIS A 89 11.04 -13.58 8.90
N LEU A 90 10.54 -12.63 8.10
CA LEU A 90 10.24 -11.27 8.55
C LEU A 90 8.93 -11.22 9.34
N PRO A 91 8.79 -10.29 10.30
CA PRO A 91 7.52 -10.04 10.94
C PRO A 91 6.47 -9.68 9.88
N CYS A 92 5.27 -10.25 10.02
CA CYS A 92 4.22 -10.10 9.02
C CYS A 92 2.88 -9.69 9.63
N VAL A 93 2.13 -8.91 8.86
CA VAL A 93 0.76 -8.48 9.21
C VAL A 93 -0.13 -8.65 8.01
N ALA A 94 -1.36 -9.11 8.25
CA ALA A 94 -2.39 -9.24 7.24
C ALA A 94 -3.39 -8.09 7.34
N PHE A 95 -3.83 -7.61 6.18
CA PHE A 95 -4.81 -6.54 6.07
C PHE A 95 -5.90 -6.94 5.08
N ALA A 96 -7.14 -7.02 5.55
CA ALA A 96 -8.30 -7.41 4.76
C ALA A 96 -9.11 -6.20 4.31
N PHE A 97 -9.16 -6.00 3.00
CA PHE A 97 -10.05 -5.05 2.33
C PHE A 97 -11.43 -5.70 2.13
N GLY A 98 -12.41 -5.24 2.91
CA GLY A 98 -13.80 -5.62 2.81
C GLY A 98 -14.24 -6.71 3.79
N GLU A 99 -15.54 -6.75 4.05
CA GLU A 99 -16.17 -7.68 5.00
C GLU A 99 -15.94 -9.14 4.63
N GLN A 100 -16.15 -9.50 3.36
CA GLN A 100 -15.98 -10.87 2.90
C GLN A 100 -14.55 -11.38 3.11
N ALA A 101 -13.54 -10.55 2.84
CA ALA A 101 -12.15 -10.93 3.06
C ALA A 101 -11.87 -11.11 4.57
N ALA A 102 -12.36 -10.19 5.40
CA ALA A 102 -12.19 -10.26 6.84
C ALA A 102 -12.81 -11.53 7.44
N GLN A 103 -14.05 -11.85 7.10
CA GLN A 103 -14.76 -13.03 7.59
C GLN A 103 -14.11 -14.34 7.14
N VAL A 104 -13.72 -14.44 5.86
CA VAL A 104 -13.05 -15.65 5.33
C VAL A 104 -11.70 -15.89 6.00
N LEU A 105 -10.93 -14.82 6.23
CA LEU A 105 -9.59 -14.94 6.80
C LEU A 105 -9.60 -15.16 8.31
N SER A 106 -10.48 -14.47 9.04
CA SER A 106 -10.58 -14.61 10.51
C SER A 106 -11.38 -15.84 10.92
N GLY A 107 -12.29 -16.33 10.07
CA GLY A 107 -13.28 -17.34 10.44
C GLY A 107 -14.49 -16.79 11.21
N GLU A 108 -14.53 -15.48 11.45
CA GLU A 108 -15.63 -14.80 12.14
C GLU A 108 -16.82 -14.55 11.21
N GLN A 109 -18.03 -14.46 11.77
CA GLN A 109 -19.25 -14.11 11.02
C GLN A 109 -19.87 -12.77 11.42
N GLU A 110 -19.17 -12.02 12.27
CA GLU A 110 -19.61 -10.68 12.66
C GLU A 110 -19.52 -9.70 11.47
N PRO A 111 -20.37 -8.67 11.43
CA PRO A 111 -20.32 -7.65 10.40
C PRO A 111 -19.03 -6.83 10.51
N LEU A 112 -18.60 -6.21 9.40
CA LEU A 112 -17.36 -5.43 9.36
C LEU A 112 -17.29 -4.33 10.44
N THR A 113 -18.43 -3.77 10.85
CA THR A 113 -18.49 -2.75 11.92
C THR A 113 -17.99 -3.24 13.26
N GLN A 114 -18.00 -4.54 13.53
CA GLN A 114 -17.47 -5.15 14.75
C GLN A 114 -16.05 -5.70 14.56
N LEU A 115 -15.67 -6.06 13.32
CA LEU A 115 -14.34 -6.59 13.00
C LEU A 115 -13.27 -5.50 12.82
N ARG A 116 -13.68 -4.26 12.53
CA ARG A 116 -12.77 -3.10 12.41
C ARG A 116 -12.29 -2.62 13.78
N ASP A 117 -11.13 -1.97 13.80
CA ASP A 117 -10.48 -1.45 15.02
C ASP A 117 -10.09 -2.55 16.03
N VAL A 118 -10.15 -3.81 15.62
CA VAL A 118 -9.76 -4.98 16.40
C VAL A 118 -8.61 -5.69 15.69
N VAL A 119 -7.64 -6.17 16.46
CA VAL A 119 -6.57 -7.03 15.96
C VAL A 119 -7.06 -8.47 16.05
N LEU A 120 -7.37 -9.04 14.89
CA LEU A 120 -7.75 -10.44 14.72
C LEU A 120 -6.51 -11.27 14.39
N GLU A 121 -6.70 -12.57 14.16
CA GLU A 121 -5.69 -13.46 13.62
C GLU A 121 -6.24 -14.16 12.38
N ILE A 122 -5.38 -14.54 11.44
CA ILE A 122 -5.80 -15.43 10.36
C ILE A 122 -6.12 -16.80 10.98
N ALA A 123 -7.27 -17.38 10.64
CA ALA A 123 -7.72 -18.66 11.14
C ALA A 123 -6.66 -19.75 10.95
N GLY A 124 -6.13 -20.27 12.06
CA GLY A 124 -5.12 -21.31 12.07
C GLY A 124 -3.68 -20.83 11.83
N GLN A 125 -3.40 -19.52 11.95
CA GLN A 125 -2.07 -18.94 11.84
C GLN A 125 -1.83 -17.86 12.89
N ASP A 126 -0.60 -17.77 13.40
CA ASP A 126 -0.18 -16.70 14.32
C ASP A 126 0.16 -15.39 13.57
N ILE A 127 -0.66 -15.01 12.58
CA ILE A 127 -0.48 -13.77 11.80
C ILE A 127 -1.59 -12.79 12.19
N PRO A 128 -1.27 -11.59 12.71
CA PRO A 128 -2.26 -10.60 13.04
C PRO A 128 -2.97 -10.10 11.77
N LEU A 129 -4.29 -9.98 11.86
CA LEU A 129 -5.20 -9.61 10.79
C LEU A 129 -5.98 -8.35 11.19
N ILE A 130 -5.90 -7.32 10.37
CA ILE A 130 -6.68 -6.10 10.53
C ILE A 130 -7.70 -6.04 9.40
N ALA A 131 -8.98 -5.90 9.75
CA ALA A 131 -10.06 -5.73 8.79
C ALA A 131 -10.34 -4.25 8.53
N SER A 132 -10.70 -3.91 7.29
CA SER A 132 -11.09 -2.55 6.90
C SER A 132 -12.08 -2.54 5.74
N PHE A 133 -12.51 -1.34 5.32
CA PHE A 133 -13.37 -1.17 4.15
C PHE A 133 -12.66 -1.58 2.86
N ASP A 134 -13.44 -2.01 1.87
CA ASP A 134 -12.91 -2.30 0.54
C ASP A 134 -12.51 -1.00 -0.21
N LEU A 135 -11.61 -1.13 -1.18
CA LEU A 135 -11.12 -0.02 -1.99
C LEU A 135 -12.24 0.62 -2.83
N ALA A 136 -13.17 -0.19 -3.34
CA ALA A 136 -14.36 0.31 -4.04
C ALA A 136 -15.23 1.21 -3.14
N HIS A 137 -15.39 0.85 -1.86
CA HIS A 137 -16.13 1.65 -0.88
C HIS A 137 -15.44 2.99 -0.63
N CYS A 138 -14.11 2.99 -0.52
CA CYS A 138 -13.31 4.21 -0.31
C CYS A 138 -13.42 5.21 -1.46
N LEU A 139 -13.52 4.73 -2.71
CA LEU A 139 -13.72 5.59 -3.87
C LEU A 139 -15.12 6.22 -3.87
N ASN A 140 -16.14 5.44 -3.50
CA ASN A 140 -17.52 5.91 -3.45
C ASN A 140 -17.80 6.83 -2.25
N ARG A 141 -17.09 6.65 -1.13
CA ARG A 141 -17.24 7.43 0.10
C ARG A 141 -15.88 7.99 0.57
N PRO A 142 -15.43 9.13 0.03
CA PRO A 142 -14.13 9.70 0.35
C PRO A 142 -13.91 10.02 1.84
N LYS A 143 -14.99 10.26 2.60
CA LYS A 143 -14.93 10.51 4.06
C LYS A 143 -14.39 9.30 4.83
N ASP A 144 -14.61 8.10 4.30
CA ASP A 144 -14.23 6.85 4.97
C ASP A 144 -12.76 6.48 4.72
N LYS A 145 -12.06 7.20 3.83
CA LYS A 145 -10.61 7.02 3.60
C LYS A 145 -9.79 7.27 4.86
N ALA A 146 -10.24 8.20 5.71
CA ALA A 146 -9.59 8.47 6.99
C ALA A 146 -9.67 7.26 7.94
N LEU A 147 -10.79 6.52 7.88
CA LEU A 147 -11.00 5.31 8.67
C LEU A 147 -10.10 4.17 8.18
N VAL A 148 -9.98 3.98 6.86
CA VAL A 148 -9.04 2.99 6.30
C VAL A 148 -7.59 3.35 6.63
N TRP A 149 -7.25 4.64 6.60
CA TRP A 149 -5.92 5.08 7.01
C TRP A 149 -5.65 4.80 8.48
N GLN A 150 -6.63 4.99 9.36
CA GLN A 150 -6.53 4.62 10.78
C GLN A 150 -6.27 3.11 10.93
N ASP A 151 -7.00 2.27 10.21
CA ASP A 151 -6.81 0.81 10.25
C ASP A 151 -5.40 0.42 9.74
N LEU A 152 -4.90 1.06 8.69
CA LEU A 152 -3.53 0.83 8.19
C LEU A 152 -2.47 1.24 9.23
N LEU A 153 -2.70 2.33 9.96
CA LEU A 153 -1.81 2.75 11.05
C LEU A 153 -1.85 1.77 12.23
N LEU A 154 -3.04 1.22 12.55
CA LEU A 154 -3.18 0.15 13.53
C LEU A 154 -2.35 -1.07 13.11
N ALA A 155 -2.51 -1.55 11.88
CA ALA A 155 -1.73 -2.67 11.35
C ALA A 155 -0.21 -2.41 11.43
N ARG A 156 0.23 -1.19 11.12
CA ARG A 156 1.64 -0.81 11.25
C ARG A 156 2.11 -0.84 12.70
N SER A 157 1.29 -0.40 13.65
CA SER A 157 1.64 -0.42 15.08
C SER A 157 1.76 -1.84 15.62
N VAL A 158 0.85 -2.74 15.22
CA VAL A 158 0.90 -4.16 15.56
C VAL A 158 2.19 -4.78 15.02
N LEU A 159 2.51 -4.53 13.75
CA LEU A 159 3.73 -5.04 13.12
C LEU A 159 5.02 -4.56 13.80
N GLN A 160 5.02 -3.36 14.39
CA GLN A 160 6.16 -2.84 15.17
C GLN A 160 6.29 -3.45 16.57
N SER A 161 5.25 -4.15 17.04
CA SER A 161 5.23 -4.81 18.34
C SER A 161 5.55 -6.31 18.30
N LEU A 162 5.65 -6.89 17.09
CA LEU A 162 6.10 -8.26 16.83
C LEU A 162 7.63 -8.34 16.89
#